data_AF-A0A151NZX8-F1
#
_entry.id   AF-A0A151NZX8-F1
#
_cell.length_a   1.000
_cell.length_b   1.000
_cell.length_c   1.000
_cell.angle_alpha   90.00
_cell.angle_beta   90.00
_cell.angle_gamma   90.00
#
_symmetry.space_group_name_H-M   'P 1'
#
loop_
_entity.id
_entity.type
_entity.pdbx_description
1 polymer ?
#
loop_
_entity_poly.entity_id
_entity_poly.type
_entity_poly.pdbx_seq_one_letter_code
_entity_poly.pdbx_strand_id
1 'polypeptide(L)'
;MTLGTIRKSLAFIGIFLFIQVQATDADEGVNGRVWYRIVKGNENNNFRINPSTGLVMRGSRPLDRERNSSHVLEVEAYNSEQGPMRSSVRVIVYVEDVNDEVPVFTQRQYNRVGLRETAGIGTSVAVVRATDRDTGNGGLVSYKILSGSEGKFEIDESTGLITTIDYLDYETKTSYLMNISATDQAPPNNQGFCSVYVSLLNELDEAVQFSNATYEAVIMENIPMGSEVLRVQARSIDNLNQITYKFDPNTSPQALSLFKINGVTGVITVKGLVDREKGDLYILTVVADDGGPKVDSTVVTITVLDENDNSPQFDITSDSAVSVPEDCAVGKRIALVLARDPDAGSNGQVTFSLISGNIGHVFEIHTTNNTYGEVFVAKPLDRELLDRYTLRIQASDNGVPPRKNDHILRVNILDVNDNPPVIENLFGYNISVNENVGGGTSVVQVQATDRDIGLNSVLSYYITQGNEDLTFRMDRITGEIATRPSPPDRERQEFYRLVVTVEDEGNPSLSTRKCLWS
;
A
#
# COMPACT_ATOMS: atom_id res chain seq x y z
N MET A 1 -110.55 17.10 -42.46
CA MET A 1 -110.02 15.74 -42.22
C MET A 1 -108.52 15.84 -42.04
N THR A 2 -107.88 14.84 -41.46
CA THR A 2 -106.45 14.87 -41.07
C THR A 2 -105.52 14.58 -42.25
N LEU A 3 -104.42 15.32 -42.37
CA LEU A 3 -103.31 14.95 -43.26
C LEU A 3 -102.80 13.54 -42.91
N GLY A 4 -102.43 12.75 -43.91
CA GLY A 4 -101.95 11.38 -43.73
C GLY A 4 -100.62 11.28 -42.98
N THR A 5 -100.38 10.12 -42.37
CA THR A 5 -99.20 9.83 -41.56
C THR A 5 -97.89 9.99 -42.33
N ILE A 6 -97.05 10.96 -41.94
CA ILE A 6 -95.67 11.06 -42.43
C ILE A 6 -94.86 9.87 -41.89
N ARG A 7 -94.28 9.06 -42.79
CA ARG A 7 -93.48 7.90 -42.37
C ARG A 7 -92.07 8.34 -41.93
N LYS A 8 -91.65 7.84 -40.78
CA LYS A 8 -90.29 8.04 -40.25
C LYS A 8 -89.33 7.04 -40.89
N SER A 9 -88.50 7.47 -41.83
CA SER A 9 -87.35 6.69 -42.31
C SER A 9 -86.16 6.88 -41.39
N LEU A 10 -85.63 5.79 -40.82
CA LEU A 10 -84.27 5.74 -40.31
C LEU A 10 -83.34 5.37 -41.48
N ALA A 11 -82.18 6.00 -41.58
CA ALA A 11 -81.14 5.70 -42.57
C ALA A 11 -79.77 5.76 -41.88
N PHE A 12 -78.75 5.14 -42.49
CA PHE A 12 -77.30 5.30 -42.21
C PHE A 12 -76.83 6.77 -42.29
N ILE A 13 -76.13 7.21 -43.33
CA ILE A 13 -75.46 6.53 -44.47
C ILE A 13 -74.32 7.46 -44.91
N GLY A 14 -73.20 6.90 -45.37
CA GLY A 14 -72.04 7.66 -45.87
C GLY A 14 -72.27 8.46 -47.16
N ILE A 15 -71.24 8.52 -48.01
CA ILE A 15 -70.93 9.57 -49.02
C ILE A 15 -72.10 10.17 -49.87
N PHE A 16 -73.23 9.48 -50.04
CA PHE A 16 -74.41 9.99 -50.74
C PHE A 16 -75.68 10.05 -49.85
N LEU A 17 -75.93 11.24 -49.27
CA LEU A 17 -77.16 11.51 -48.50
C LEU A 17 -78.39 11.64 -49.42
N PHE A 18 -79.26 10.63 -49.38
CA PHE A 18 -80.57 10.63 -50.03
C PHE A 18 -81.65 10.11 -49.06
N ILE A 19 -82.26 11.01 -48.28
CA ILE A 19 -83.39 10.67 -47.39
C ILE A 19 -84.67 11.25 -47.98
N GLN A 20 -85.64 10.41 -48.34
CA GLN A 20 -86.92 10.88 -48.87
C GLN A 20 -87.99 10.91 -47.79
N VAL A 21 -88.46 12.11 -47.44
CA VAL A 21 -89.65 12.30 -46.62
C VAL A 21 -90.89 12.12 -47.52
N GLN A 22 -91.83 11.28 -47.10
CA GLN A 22 -93.08 11.05 -47.82
C GLN A 22 -94.28 11.36 -46.93
N ALA A 23 -95.24 12.07 -47.52
CA ALA A 23 -96.49 12.49 -46.90
C ALA A 23 -97.58 12.43 -47.98
N THR A 24 -98.79 12.03 -47.59
CA THR A 24 -99.93 11.87 -48.50
C THR A 24 -101.07 12.77 -48.02
N ASP A 25 -101.58 13.60 -48.92
CA ASP A 25 -102.88 14.23 -48.74
C ASP A 25 -103.97 13.29 -49.28
N ALA A 26 -105.20 13.42 -48.78
CA ALA A 26 -106.35 12.60 -49.16
C ALA A 26 -107.22 13.27 -50.23
N ASP A 27 -107.00 14.55 -50.52
CA ASP A 27 -107.71 15.32 -51.54
C ASP A 27 -107.18 15.01 -52.96
N GLU A 28 -108.01 15.23 -53.99
CA GLU A 28 -107.62 15.01 -55.40
C GLU A 28 -107.15 16.31 -56.10
N GLY A 29 -106.42 16.15 -57.20
CA GLY A 29 -105.98 17.27 -58.06
C GLY A 29 -104.94 18.18 -57.40
N VAL A 30 -105.11 19.49 -57.55
CA VAL A 30 -104.14 20.49 -57.03
C VAL A 30 -104.11 20.51 -55.50
N ASN A 31 -105.23 20.20 -54.84
CA ASN A 31 -105.34 20.18 -53.37
C ASN A 31 -104.64 18.97 -52.74
N GLY A 32 -104.53 17.87 -53.49
CA GLY A 32 -103.77 16.67 -53.11
C GLY A 32 -102.25 16.80 -53.26
N ARG A 33 -101.75 17.92 -53.78
CA ARG A 33 -100.32 18.08 -54.09
C ARG A 33 -99.54 18.54 -52.86
N VAL A 34 -98.68 17.67 -52.36
CA VAL A 34 -97.83 17.94 -51.19
C VAL A 34 -96.48 18.54 -51.61
N TRP A 35 -96.08 19.61 -50.94
CA TRP A 35 -94.77 20.24 -51.02
C TRP A 35 -94.01 20.07 -49.69
N TYR A 36 -92.69 20.12 -49.75
CA TYR A 36 -91.82 19.88 -48.60
C TYR A 36 -90.82 21.03 -48.37
N ARG A 37 -90.58 21.40 -47.11
CA ARG A 37 -89.50 22.32 -46.72
C ARG A 37 -88.89 21.96 -45.37
N ILE A 38 -87.63 22.34 -45.15
CA ILE A 38 -86.99 22.28 -43.83
C ILE A 38 -87.32 23.61 -43.13
N VAL A 39 -87.95 23.55 -41.95
CA VAL A 39 -88.36 24.74 -41.17
C VAL A 39 -87.44 25.03 -39.98
N LYS A 40 -86.61 24.07 -39.56
CA LYS A 40 -85.70 24.19 -38.42
C LYS A 40 -84.53 23.19 -38.48
N GLY A 41 -83.39 23.51 -37.86
CA GLY A 41 -82.23 22.61 -37.72
C GLY A 41 -81.24 22.63 -38.89
N ASN A 42 -81.40 23.58 -39.83
CA ASN A 42 -80.54 23.73 -41.02
C ASN A 42 -79.97 25.15 -41.14
N GLU A 43 -79.70 25.80 -40.00
CA GLU A 43 -79.27 27.20 -39.90
C GLU A 43 -77.95 27.46 -40.66
N ASN A 44 -77.13 26.42 -40.81
CA ASN A 44 -75.84 26.44 -41.52
C ASN A 44 -75.93 26.05 -43.01
N ASN A 45 -77.10 25.74 -43.55
CA ASN A 45 -77.30 25.22 -44.92
C ASN A 45 -76.47 23.96 -45.24
N ASN A 46 -76.34 23.06 -44.26
CA ASN A 46 -75.71 21.73 -44.41
C ASN A 46 -76.60 20.77 -45.23
N PHE A 47 -77.90 21.06 -45.36
CA PHE A 47 -78.89 20.26 -46.08
C PHE A 47 -79.72 21.11 -47.04
N ARG A 48 -80.34 20.45 -48.01
CA ARG A 48 -81.36 21.02 -48.92
C ARG A 48 -82.44 19.97 -49.15
N ILE A 49 -83.69 20.38 -49.37
CA ILE A 49 -84.79 19.45 -49.69
C ILE A 49 -85.38 19.80 -51.05
N ASN A 50 -85.68 18.79 -51.87
CA ASN A 50 -86.45 18.98 -53.10
C ASN A 50 -87.93 19.22 -52.74
N PRO A 51 -88.51 20.39 -53.04
CA PRO A 51 -89.87 20.71 -52.61
C PRO A 51 -90.94 19.79 -53.19
N SER A 52 -90.69 19.17 -54.35
CA SER A 52 -91.67 18.34 -55.08
C SER A 52 -91.59 16.84 -54.79
N THR A 53 -90.48 16.36 -54.23
CA THR A 53 -90.26 14.92 -53.98
C THR A 53 -89.97 14.58 -52.52
N GLY A 54 -89.73 15.58 -51.66
CA GLY A 54 -89.36 15.37 -50.26
C GLY A 54 -87.95 14.83 -50.05
N LEU A 55 -87.12 14.78 -51.11
CA LEU A 55 -85.76 14.28 -51.07
C LEU A 55 -84.81 15.29 -50.41
N VAL A 56 -84.35 14.97 -49.20
CA VAL A 56 -83.27 15.66 -48.49
C VAL A 56 -81.93 15.21 -49.05
N MET A 57 -81.08 16.19 -49.37
CA MET A 57 -79.75 16.06 -49.97
C MET A 57 -78.75 16.93 -49.20
N ARG A 58 -77.45 16.67 -49.40
CA ARG A 58 -76.35 17.53 -48.91
C ARG A 58 -76.54 18.99 -49.38
N GLY A 59 -76.32 19.95 -48.49
CA GLY A 59 -76.39 21.38 -48.76
C GLY A 59 -75.13 21.92 -49.44
N SER A 60 -74.84 23.21 -49.24
CA SER A 60 -73.66 23.87 -49.83
C SER A 60 -72.44 23.89 -48.90
N ARG A 61 -72.63 23.63 -47.60
CA ARG A 61 -71.54 23.47 -46.62
C ARG A 61 -71.21 21.99 -46.40
N PRO A 62 -69.93 21.63 -46.19
CA PRO A 62 -69.56 20.26 -45.81
C PRO A 62 -70.18 19.88 -44.47
N LEU A 63 -70.24 18.57 -44.22
CA LEU A 63 -70.51 18.01 -42.89
C LEU A 63 -69.16 17.74 -42.22
N ASP A 64 -69.13 17.84 -40.90
CA ASP A 64 -67.97 17.80 -40.01
C ASP A 64 -68.52 17.17 -38.71
N ARG A 65 -68.15 15.90 -38.45
CA ARG A 65 -68.76 15.07 -37.41
C ARG A 65 -68.20 15.44 -36.03
N GLU A 66 -66.95 15.87 -36.01
CA GLU A 66 -66.09 16.23 -34.89
C GLU A 66 -66.69 17.46 -34.21
N ARG A 67 -67.28 18.34 -35.02
CA ARG A 67 -68.10 19.46 -34.59
C ARG A 67 -69.55 19.11 -34.31
N ASN A 68 -70.23 18.29 -35.14
CA ASN A 68 -71.62 17.88 -34.94
C ASN A 68 -71.90 16.47 -35.52
N SER A 69 -71.98 15.47 -34.66
CA SER A 69 -72.23 14.07 -35.06
C SER A 69 -73.68 13.76 -35.49
N SER A 70 -74.62 14.67 -35.25
CA SER A 70 -75.99 14.54 -35.77
C SER A 70 -76.68 15.89 -35.95
N HIS A 71 -77.64 15.93 -36.86
CA HIS A 71 -78.48 17.09 -37.13
C HIS A 71 -79.96 16.69 -37.00
N VAL A 72 -80.74 17.48 -36.26
CA VAL A 72 -82.18 17.25 -36.08
C VAL A 72 -82.95 18.27 -36.93
N LEU A 73 -83.37 17.85 -38.11
CA LEU A 73 -84.14 18.67 -39.04
C LEU A 73 -85.63 18.55 -38.71
N GLU A 74 -86.34 19.67 -38.71
CA GLU A 74 -87.81 19.66 -38.76
C GLU A 74 -88.24 19.89 -40.21
N VAL A 75 -88.86 18.86 -40.81
CA VAL A 75 -89.36 18.89 -42.18
C VAL A 75 -90.88 19.04 -42.15
N GLU A 76 -91.39 20.09 -42.77
CA GLU A 76 -92.82 20.38 -42.91
C GLU A 76 -93.30 19.96 -44.30
N ALA A 77 -94.38 19.18 -44.33
CA ALA A 77 -95.18 18.90 -45.52
C ALA A 77 -96.41 19.82 -45.53
N TYR A 78 -96.72 20.46 -46.65
CA TYR A 78 -97.80 21.44 -46.81
C TYR A 78 -98.42 21.38 -48.22
N ASN A 79 -99.72 21.66 -48.36
CA ASN A 79 -100.35 21.73 -49.70
C ASN A 79 -100.31 23.14 -50.33
N SER A 80 -100.26 24.19 -49.50
CA SER A 80 -100.31 25.58 -49.95
C SER A 80 -99.59 26.52 -48.96
N GLU A 81 -98.94 27.56 -49.47
CA GLU A 81 -98.06 28.46 -48.69
C GLU A 81 -98.78 29.18 -47.54
N GLN A 82 -100.08 29.41 -47.67
CA GLN A 82 -100.91 30.13 -46.69
C GLN A 82 -102.00 29.23 -46.05
N GLY A 83 -102.02 27.93 -46.37
CA GLY A 83 -103.03 26.99 -45.86
C GLY A 83 -102.74 26.47 -44.45
N PRO A 84 -103.79 26.06 -43.70
CA PRO A 84 -103.67 25.43 -42.38
C PRO A 84 -103.28 23.95 -42.45
N MET A 85 -103.30 23.33 -43.64
CA MET A 85 -102.99 21.92 -43.86
C MET A 85 -101.47 21.71 -43.93
N ARG A 86 -100.89 21.45 -42.75
CA ARG A 86 -99.45 21.22 -42.57
C ARG A 86 -99.20 20.11 -41.57
N SER A 87 -98.09 19.39 -41.73
CA SER A 87 -97.65 18.35 -40.80
C SER A 87 -96.12 18.32 -40.78
N SER A 88 -95.52 18.29 -39.58
CA SER A 88 -94.05 18.25 -39.43
C SER A 88 -93.56 16.91 -38.90
N VAL A 89 -92.37 16.53 -39.34
CA VAL A 89 -91.63 15.36 -38.84
C VAL A 89 -90.21 15.75 -38.47
N ARG A 90 -89.69 15.15 -37.40
CA ARG A 90 -88.27 15.25 -37.04
C ARG A 90 -87.47 14.19 -37.78
N VAL A 91 -86.60 14.63 -38.69
CA VAL A 91 -85.61 13.82 -39.37
C VAL A 91 -84.29 13.98 -38.62
N ILE A 92 -83.79 12.90 -38.03
CA ILE A 92 -82.45 12.90 -37.41
C ILE A 92 -81.50 12.33 -38.46
N VAL A 93 -80.53 13.15 -38.86
CA VAL A 93 -79.42 12.74 -39.73
C VAL A 93 -78.23 12.48 -38.82
N TYR A 94 -77.76 11.23 -38.78
CA TYR A 94 -76.46 10.91 -38.18
C TYR A 94 -75.38 11.12 -39.23
N VAL A 95 -74.25 11.68 -38.82
CA VAL A 95 -73.09 11.86 -39.70
C VAL A 95 -72.17 10.67 -39.44
N GLU A 96 -72.00 9.82 -40.46
CA GLU A 96 -71.00 8.74 -40.42
C GLU A 96 -69.59 9.32 -40.41
N ASP A 97 -68.70 8.60 -39.74
CA ASP A 97 -67.32 8.98 -39.51
C ASP A 97 -66.44 8.77 -40.75
N VAL A 98 -65.40 9.59 -40.89
CA VAL A 98 -64.34 9.46 -41.88
C VAL A 98 -63.02 9.70 -41.15
N ASN A 99 -61.97 8.96 -41.48
CA ASN A 99 -60.67 9.08 -40.82
C ASN A 99 -59.88 10.30 -41.34
N ASP A 100 -60.34 11.51 -41.03
CA ASP A 100 -59.79 12.79 -41.51
C ASP A 100 -59.20 13.72 -40.43
N GLU A 101 -59.23 13.33 -39.16
CA GLU A 101 -58.35 13.89 -38.12
C GLU A 101 -57.02 13.09 -38.01
N VAL A 102 -56.09 13.56 -37.19
CA VAL A 102 -54.79 12.90 -36.97
C VAL A 102 -54.46 12.83 -35.48
N PRO A 103 -53.70 11.81 -35.00
CA PRO A 103 -53.42 11.70 -33.57
C PRO A 103 -52.60 12.89 -33.04
N VAL A 104 -53.12 13.63 -32.05
CA VAL A 104 -52.42 14.80 -31.47
C VAL A 104 -51.85 14.46 -30.09
N PHE A 105 -50.52 14.51 -29.95
CA PHE A 105 -49.84 14.38 -28.66
C PHE A 105 -50.14 15.57 -27.72
N THR A 106 -50.29 15.31 -26.42
CA THR A 106 -50.49 16.35 -25.40
C THR A 106 -49.29 17.29 -25.25
N GLN A 107 -48.10 16.85 -25.64
CA GLN A 107 -46.88 17.66 -25.67
C GLN A 107 -46.09 17.39 -26.95
N ARG A 108 -45.44 18.42 -27.50
CA ARG A 108 -44.47 18.24 -28.61
C ARG A 108 -43.20 17.52 -28.16
N GLN A 109 -42.82 17.71 -26.89
CA GLN A 109 -41.68 17.06 -26.27
C GLN A 109 -41.99 16.69 -24.81
N TYR A 110 -41.61 15.48 -24.41
CA TYR A 110 -41.64 14.99 -23.03
C TYR A 110 -40.21 14.86 -22.52
N ASN A 111 -39.92 15.34 -21.31
CA ASN A 111 -38.57 15.36 -20.74
C ASN A 111 -38.51 14.49 -19.49
N ARG A 112 -37.63 13.48 -19.50
CA ARG A 112 -37.24 12.69 -18.33
C ARG A 112 -35.80 13.05 -17.96
N VAL A 113 -35.65 14.01 -17.04
CA VAL A 113 -34.35 14.45 -16.55
C VAL A 113 -33.93 13.60 -15.35
N GLY A 114 -32.68 13.13 -15.34
CA GLY A 114 -32.07 12.43 -14.22
C GLY A 114 -32.57 11.00 -14.04
N LEU A 115 -32.72 10.24 -15.13
CA LEU A 115 -32.88 8.80 -15.04
C LEU A 115 -31.54 8.19 -14.61
N ARG A 116 -31.48 7.53 -13.45
CA ARG A 116 -30.29 6.78 -13.01
C ARG A 116 -29.87 5.78 -14.07
N GLU A 117 -28.58 5.64 -14.31
CA GLU A 117 -28.07 4.61 -15.24
C GLU A 117 -28.25 3.19 -14.68
N THR A 118 -28.08 3.02 -13.36
CA THR A 118 -28.32 1.76 -12.65
C THR A 118 -29.80 1.34 -12.61
N ALA A 119 -30.70 2.08 -13.28
CA ALA A 119 -32.11 1.76 -13.41
C ALA A 119 -32.30 0.41 -14.11
N GLY A 120 -32.72 -0.59 -13.34
CA GLY A 120 -32.93 -1.95 -13.84
C GLY A 120 -33.93 -2.03 -15.00
N ILE A 121 -33.82 -3.11 -15.77
CA ILE A 121 -34.73 -3.47 -16.86
C ILE A 121 -36.18 -3.48 -16.36
N GLY A 122 -37.10 -2.89 -17.12
CA GLY A 122 -38.50 -2.69 -16.77
C GLY A 122 -38.80 -1.37 -16.02
N THR A 123 -37.81 -0.50 -15.81
CA THR A 123 -38.03 0.79 -15.14
C THR A 123 -38.90 1.71 -16.03
N SER A 124 -39.97 2.25 -15.46
CA SER A 124 -40.84 3.23 -16.14
C SER A 124 -40.12 4.58 -16.33
N VAL A 125 -40.03 5.04 -17.58
CA VAL A 125 -39.25 6.23 -17.97
C VAL A 125 -40.14 7.44 -18.15
N ALA A 126 -41.17 7.31 -18.98
CA ALA A 126 -42.14 8.36 -19.30
C ALA A 126 -43.44 7.72 -19.83
N VAL A 127 -44.53 8.47 -19.83
CA VAL A 127 -45.76 8.10 -20.54
C VAL A 127 -46.08 9.20 -21.54
N VAL A 128 -46.10 8.86 -22.82
CA VAL A 128 -46.59 9.77 -23.87
C VAL A 128 -48.09 9.57 -24.04
N ARG A 129 -48.81 10.60 -24.48
CA ARG A 129 -50.25 10.50 -24.71
C ARG A 129 -50.67 11.29 -25.92
N ALA A 130 -51.29 10.63 -26.87
CA ALA A 130 -51.99 11.25 -27.99
C ALA A 130 -53.50 11.00 -27.89
N THR A 131 -54.26 11.86 -28.55
CA THR A 131 -55.70 11.71 -28.72
C THR A 131 -56.04 12.01 -30.17
N ASP A 132 -56.78 11.11 -30.80
CA ASP A 132 -57.50 11.39 -32.03
C ASP A 132 -58.96 11.77 -31.68
N ARG A 133 -59.66 12.45 -32.58
CA ARG A 133 -61.07 12.87 -32.43
C ARG A 133 -62.04 12.00 -33.22
N ASP A 134 -61.52 11.16 -34.10
CA ASP A 134 -62.31 10.20 -34.84
C ASP A 134 -62.90 9.12 -33.91
N THR A 135 -63.80 8.27 -34.41
CA THR A 135 -64.49 7.25 -33.62
C THR A 135 -64.08 5.84 -34.02
N GLY A 136 -64.34 4.87 -33.14
CA GLY A 136 -63.94 3.48 -33.36
C GLY A 136 -62.43 3.36 -33.56
N ASN A 137 -62.03 2.82 -34.70
CA ASN A 137 -60.61 2.58 -35.01
C ASN A 137 -59.85 3.86 -35.42
N GLY A 138 -60.52 4.90 -35.94
CA GLY A 138 -59.85 6.18 -36.21
C GLY A 138 -59.50 6.91 -34.91
N GLY A 139 -60.38 6.83 -33.93
CA GLY A 139 -60.13 7.32 -32.57
C GLY A 139 -59.07 6.54 -31.78
N LEU A 140 -58.70 5.34 -32.23
CA LEU A 140 -57.87 4.41 -31.46
C LEU A 140 -56.41 4.50 -31.88
N VAL A 141 -55.58 5.02 -30.97
CA VAL A 141 -54.15 5.28 -31.21
C VAL A 141 -53.28 4.10 -30.78
N SER A 142 -52.32 3.73 -31.63
CA SER A 142 -51.17 2.87 -31.35
C SER A 142 -49.87 3.68 -31.27
N TYR A 143 -48.99 3.35 -30.32
CA TYR A 143 -47.72 4.05 -30.09
C TYR A 143 -46.50 3.26 -30.58
N LYS A 144 -45.50 3.95 -31.12
CA LYS A 144 -44.24 3.31 -31.56
C LYS A 144 -43.04 4.26 -31.49
N ILE A 145 -41.90 3.76 -30.99
CA ILE A 145 -40.61 4.44 -31.13
C ILE A 145 -40.10 4.23 -32.57
N LEU A 146 -39.79 5.31 -33.27
CA LEU A 146 -39.25 5.29 -34.63
C LEU A 146 -37.71 5.27 -34.65
N SER A 147 -37.09 6.01 -33.75
CA SER A 147 -35.63 6.18 -33.69
C SER A 147 -35.19 6.68 -32.32
N GLY A 148 -33.89 6.51 -32.01
CA GLY A 148 -33.24 7.13 -30.84
C GLY A 148 -33.31 6.34 -29.53
N SER A 149 -33.96 5.16 -29.51
CA SER A 149 -33.94 4.27 -28.34
C SER A 149 -32.69 3.39 -28.27
N GLU A 150 -32.03 3.13 -29.40
CA GLU A 150 -30.78 2.33 -29.49
C GLU A 150 -30.84 0.96 -28.79
N GLY A 151 -32.02 0.34 -28.76
CA GLY A 151 -32.24 -0.94 -28.09
C GLY A 151 -32.31 -0.86 -26.56
N LYS A 152 -32.26 0.33 -25.96
CA LYS A 152 -32.35 0.55 -24.51
C LYS A 152 -33.77 0.78 -24.00
N PHE A 153 -34.69 1.19 -24.88
CA PHE A 153 -36.08 1.52 -24.52
C PHE A 153 -37.09 0.87 -25.46
N GLU A 154 -38.20 0.42 -24.90
CA GLU A 154 -39.43 0.05 -25.62
C GLU A 154 -40.58 1.01 -25.28
N ILE A 155 -41.68 0.89 -26.01
CA ILE A 155 -42.94 1.58 -25.71
C ILE A 155 -44.08 0.57 -25.79
N ASP A 156 -44.96 0.58 -24.80
CA ASP A 156 -46.21 -0.19 -24.86
C ASP A 156 -47.16 0.46 -25.89
N GLU A 157 -47.53 -0.33 -26.89
CA GLU A 157 -48.30 0.11 -28.05
C GLU A 157 -49.68 0.69 -27.69
N SER A 158 -50.25 0.28 -26.56
CA SER A 158 -51.63 0.64 -26.15
C SER A 158 -51.71 1.80 -25.15
N THR A 159 -50.70 1.95 -24.28
CA THR A 159 -50.69 2.90 -23.17
C THR A 159 -49.72 4.06 -23.37
N GLY A 160 -48.74 3.94 -24.27
CA GLY A 160 -47.70 4.95 -24.46
C GLY A 160 -46.67 5.00 -23.31
N LEU A 161 -46.65 4.00 -22.43
CA LEU A 161 -45.63 3.83 -21.39
C LEU A 161 -44.30 3.41 -22.04
N ILE A 162 -43.24 4.16 -21.73
CA ILE A 162 -41.87 3.85 -22.14
C ILE A 162 -41.13 3.21 -20.97
N THR A 163 -40.50 2.05 -21.22
CA THR A 163 -39.74 1.26 -20.24
C THR A 163 -38.30 1.02 -20.71
N THR A 164 -37.38 0.83 -19.77
CA THR A 164 -36.03 0.31 -20.08
C THR A 164 -36.11 -1.18 -20.42
N ILE A 165 -35.38 -1.63 -21.45
CA ILE A 165 -35.28 -3.04 -21.84
C ILE A 165 -33.86 -3.61 -21.75
N ASP A 166 -32.88 -2.74 -21.55
CA ASP A 166 -31.46 -3.06 -21.41
C ASP A 166 -30.82 -2.03 -20.46
N TYR A 167 -29.62 -2.33 -19.97
CA TYR A 167 -28.88 -1.48 -19.03
C TYR A 167 -28.51 -0.13 -19.64
N LEU A 168 -28.57 0.92 -18.83
CA LEU A 168 -28.11 2.25 -19.18
C LEU A 168 -26.72 2.49 -18.57
N ASP A 169 -25.96 3.37 -19.18
CA ASP A 169 -24.54 3.61 -18.90
C ASP A 169 -24.26 5.06 -19.35
N TYR A 170 -23.84 5.91 -18.42
CA TYR A 170 -23.64 7.34 -18.58
C TYR A 170 -22.32 7.65 -19.29
N GLU A 171 -21.27 6.92 -18.93
CA GLU A 171 -19.90 7.01 -19.43
C GLU A 171 -19.84 6.75 -20.94
N THR A 172 -20.67 5.83 -21.43
CA THR A 172 -20.91 5.62 -22.87
C THR A 172 -21.90 6.63 -23.45
N LYS A 173 -23.01 6.94 -22.77
CA LYS A 173 -24.02 7.87 -23.30
C LYS A 173 -24.94 8.55 -22.27
N THR A 174 -24.70 9.84 -22.07
CA THR A 174 -25.42 10.70 -21.13
C THR A 174 -26.89 11.04 -21.47
N SER A 175 -27.38 10.83 -22.70
CA SER A 175 -28.77 11.15 -23.07
C SER A 175 -29.30 10.44 -24.33
N TYR A 176 -30.64 10.36 -24.42
CA TYR A 176 -31.38 9.77 -25.54
C TYR A 176 -32.47 10.74 -26.01
N LEU A 177 -32.58 10.93 -27.32
CA LEU A 177 -33.65 11.70 -27.95
C LEU A 177 -34.45 10.77 -28.87
N MET A 178 -35.55 10.25 -28.35
CA MET A 178 -36.43 9.33 -29.08
C MET A 178 -37.46 10.11 -29.90
N ASN A 179 -37.73 9.64 -31.12
CA ASN A 179 -38.84 10.09 -31.94
C ASN A 179 -39.98 9.08 -31.85
N ILE A 180 -41.18 9.51 -31.46
CA ILE A 180 -42.34 8.65 -31.21
C ILE A 180 -43.45 9.00 -32.20
N SER A 181 -44.04 7.98 -32.82
CA SER A 181 -45.28 8.10 -33.58
C SER A 181 -46.48 7.62 -32.78
N ALA A 182 -47.60 8.32 -32.94
CA ALA A 182 -48.95 7.85 -32.64
C ALA A 182 -49.64 7.62 -33.98
N THR A 183 -50.16 6.41 -34.24
CA THR A 183 -50.89 6.07 -35.47
C THR A 183 -52.31 5.65 -35.12
N ASP A 184 -53.32 6.12 -35.86
CA ASP A 184 -54.67 5.57 -35.74
C ASP A 184 -54.74 4.11 -36.27
N GLN A 185 -55.90 3.46 -36.19
CA GLN A 185 -56.11 2.08 -36.65
C GLN A 185 -57.09 1.95 -37.83
N ALA A 186 -57.26 3.00 -38.64
CA ALA A 186 -58.15 3.01 -39.80
C ALA A 186 -57.46 3.61 -41.06
N PRO A 187 -57.65 3.05 -42.27
CA PRO A 187 -57.06 3.62 -43.48
C PRO A 187 -57.46 5.10 -43.68
N PRO A 188 -56.50 6.01 -43.93
CA PRO A 188 -55.13 5.78 -44.42
C PRO A 188 -54.05 5.47 -43.36
N ASN A 189 -54.38 5.40 -42.06
CA ASN A 189 -53.49 5.31 -40.91
C ASN A 189 -52.69 6.61 -40.71
N ASN A 190 -53.39 7.66 -40.28
CA ASN A 190 -52.81 8.97 -40.02
C ASN A 190 -51.86 8.93 -38.81
N GLN A 191 -50.85 9.81 -38.83
CA GLN A 191 -49.77 9.80 -37.85
C GLN A 191 -49.51 11.16 -37.22
N GLY A 192 -49.45 11.18 -35.90
CA GLY A 192 -48.84 12.25 -35.09
C GLY A 192 -47.45 11.89 -34.63
N PHE A 193 -46.64 12.89 -34.30
CA PHE A 193 -45.26 12.72 -33.82
C PHE A 193 -44.95 13.60 -32.61
N CYS A 194 -44.14 13.08 -31.68
CA CYS A 194 -43.52 13.85 -30.60
C CYS A 194 -42.11 13.34 -30.29
N SER A 195 -41.32 14.13 -29.56
CA SER A 195 -40.00 13.69 -29.08
C SER A 195 -40.01 13.38 -27.58
N VAL A 196 -39.21 12.40 -27.16
CA VAL A 196 -38.95 12.10 -25.75
C VAL A 196 -37.46 12.25 -25.50
N TYR A 197 -37.10 13.22 -24.68
CA TYR A 197 -35.72 13.45 -24.26
C TYR A 197 -35.50 12.86 -22.87
N VAL A 198 -34.57 11.93 -22.77
CA VAL A 198 -34.13 11.30 -21.52
C VAL A 198 -32.69 11.72 -21.26
N SER A 199 -32.42 12.37 -20.13
CA SER A 199 -31.05 12.58 -19.67
C SER A 199 -30.75 11.62 -18.53
N LEU A 200 -29.57 11.00 -18.60
CA LEU A 200 -29.10 10.14 -17.52
C LEU A 200 -28.58 10.99 -16.34
N LEU A 201 -28.55 10.37 -15.16
CA LEU A 201 -27.86 10.84 -13.98
C LEU A 201 -26.69 9.87 -13.74
N ASN A 202 -25.46 10.40 -13.82
CA ASN A 202 -24.25 9.68 -13.42
C ASN A 202 -24.37 9.26 -11.95
N GLU A 203 -24.07 8.00 -11.65
CA GLU A 203 -23.89 7.48 -10.31
C GLU A 203 -22.45 6.97 -10.13
N LEU A 204 -21.96 6.93 -8.89
CA LEU A 204 -20.64 6.39 -8.57
C LEU A 204 -20.70 4.86 -8.61
N ASP A 205 -20.78 4.28 -9.79
CA ASP A 205 -20.91 2.84 -9.97
C ASP A 205 -19.72 2.19 -10.67
N GLU A 206 -18.72 2.94 -11.14
CA GLU A 206 -17.45 2.41 -11.63
C GLU A 206 -16.33 2.41 -10.58
N ALA A 207 -15.27 1.65 -10.87
CA ALA A 207 -14.15 1.52 -9.95
C ALA A 207 -13.16 2.68 -10.08
N VAL A 208 -12.76 3.25 -8.94
CA VAL A 208 -11.50 4.02 -8.86
C VAL A 208 -10.35 3.14 -9.37
N GLN A 209 -9.34 3.72 -9.98
CA GLN A 209 -8.18 2.98 -10.48
C GLN A 209 -6.87 3.73 -10.19
N PHE A 210 -5.92 3.08 -9.51
CA PHE A 210 -4.56 3.59 -9.38
C PHE A 210 -3.82 3.63 -10.73
N SER A 211 -2.99 4.65 -10.91
CA SER A 211 -2.23 4.87 -12.16
C SER A 211 -1.19 3.77 -12.42
N ASN A 212 -0.63 3.22 -11.33
CA ASN A 212 0.31 2.10 -11.32
C ASN A 212 -0.24 0.99 -10.41
N ALA A 213 0.07 -0.27 -10.73
CA ALA A 213 -0.32 -1.42 -9.90
C ALA A 213 0.41 -1.45 -8.54
N THR A 214 1.67 -1.04 -8.52
CA THR A 214 2.50 -0.90 -7.32
C THR A 214 3.30 0.41 -7.40
N TYR A 215 3.79 0.86 -6.23
CA TYR A 215 4.71 1.99 -6.12
C TYR A 215 5.91 1.57 -5.27
N GLU A 216 7.09 2.04 -5.62
CA GLU A 216 8.33 1.75 -4.90
C GLU A 216 9.04 3.07 -4.57
N ALA A 217 9.57 3.18 -3.35
CA ALA A 217 10.44 4.27 -2.95
C ALA A 217 11.64 3.73 -2.17
N VAL A 218 12.73 4.47 -2.28
CA VAL A 218 13.97 4.21 -1.56
C VAL A 218 14.32 5.49 -0.80
N ILE A 219 14.47 5.39 0.51
CA ILE A 219 14.79 6.50 1.42
C ILE A 219 16.02 6.16 2.23
N MET A 220 16.83 7.13 2.63
CA MET A 220 17.78 6.91 3.72
C MET A 220 17.02 6.80 5.04
N GLU A 221 17.58 6.09 6.01
CA GLU A 221 17.21 6.31 7.42
C GLU A 221 17.63 7.70 7.91
N ASN A 222 17.26 8.05 9.15
CA ASN A 222 17.44 9.40 9.71
C ASN A 222 16.80 10.54 8.87
N ILE A 223 16.02 10.20 7.84
CA ILE A 223 15.30 11.14 6.98
C ILE A 223 14.40 12.07 7.84
N PRO A 224 14.47 13.40 7.66
CA PRO A 224 13.73 14.32 8.52
C PRO A 224 12.22 14.09 8.51
N MET A 225 11.58 14.17 9.68
CA MET A 225 10.13 14.13 9.80
C MET A 225 9.47 15.20 8.93
N GLY A 226 8.42 14.82 8.20
CA GLY A 226 7.75 15.67 7.23
C GLY A 226 8.29 15.60 5.79
N SER A 227 9.43 14.92 5.56
CA SER A 227 9.94 14.68 4.20
C SER A 227 8.94 13.90 3.35
N GLU A 228 8.84 14.25 2.08
CA GLU A 228 8.05 13.52 1.08
C GLU A 228 8.80 12.25 0.65
N VAL A 229 8.09 11.11 0.63
CA VAL A 229 8.61 9.81 0.22
C VAL A 229 8.26 9.55 -1.24
N LEU A 230 6.97 9.55 -1.54
CA LEU A 230 6.43 9.47 -2.90
C LEU A 230 4.99 9.99 -2.92
N ARG A 231 4.43 10.09 -4.13
CA ARG A 231 3.01 10.41 -4.35
C ARG A 231 2.34 9.28 -5.11
N VAL A 232 1.25 8.73 -4.56
CA VAL A 232 0.34 7.85 -5.31
C VAL A 232 -0.70 8.70 -6.07
N GLN A 233 -1.21 8.17 -7.19
CA GLN A 233 -2.26 8.83 -7.94
C GLN A 233 -3.27 7.81 -8.48
N ALA A 234 -4.54 8.11 -8.30
CA ALA A 234 -5.66 7.34 -8.85
C ALA A 234 -6.56 8.24 -9.70
N ARG A 235 -7.43 7.63 -10.49
CA ARG A 235 -8.45 8.24 -11.34
C ARG A 235 -9.78 7.53 -11.15
N SER A 236 -10.88 8.26 -11.27
CA SER A 236 -12.25 7.75 -11.39
C SER A 236 -12.83 8.37 -12.65
N ILE A 237 -13.66 7.62 -13.38
CA ILE A 237 -14.33 8.13 -14.58
C ILE A 237 -15.61 8.90 -14.20
N ASP A 238 -16.28 8.48 -13.13
CA ASP A 238 -17.46 9.12 -12.55
C ASP A 238 -17.09 10.43 -11.82
N ASN A 239 -15.97 10.43 -11.08
CA ASN A 239 -15.60 11.52 -10.17
C ASN A 239 -14.16 12.00 -10.32
N LEU A 240 -13.94 12.94 -11.24
CA LEU A 240 -12.63 13.53 -11.53
C LEU A 240 -12.02 14.36 -10.38
N ASN A 241 -12.78 14.77 -9.36
CA ASN A 241 -12.38 15.86 -8.45
C ASN A 241 -12.37 15.53 -6.94
N GLN A 242 -12.83 14.36 -6.49
CA GLN A 242 -12.95 14.05 -5.05
C GLN A 242 -12.43 12.66 -4.64
N ILE A 243 -11.37 12.16 -5.28
CA ILE A 243 -10.68 10.95 -4.81
C ILE A 243 -9.94 11.27 -3.50
N THR A 244 -10.20 10.48 -2.47
CA THR A 244 -9.52 10.51 -1.18
C THR A 244 -8.56 9.33 -1.02
N TYR A 245 -7.47 9.53 -0.29
CA TYR A 245 -6.44 8.51 -0.06
C TYR A 245 -6.28 8.19 1.42
N LYS A 246 -6.18 6.90 1.76
CA LYS A 246 -5.98 6.42 3.14
C LYS A 246 -5.15 5.15 3.15
N PHE A 247 -4.44 4.88 4.24
CA PHE A 247 -3.86 3.55 4.45
C PHE A 247 -4.96 2.56 4.83
N ASP A 248 -4.83 1.32 4.36
CA ASP A 248 -5.71 0.23 4.75
C ASP A 248 -5.53 -0.09 6.25
N PRO A 249 -6.61 -0.38 7.01
CA PRO A 249 -6.52 -0.71 8.44
C PRO A 249 -5.63 -1.91 8.79
N ASN A 250 -5.37 -2.82 7.85
CA ASN A 250 -4.51 -3.99 8.04
C ASN A 250 -3.02 -3.70 7.74
N THR A 251 -2.68 -2.48 7.31
CA THR A 251 -1.29 -2.02 7.15
C THR A 251 -0.53 -2.12 8.48
N SER A 252 0.75 -2.49 8.45
CA SER A 252 1.48 -2.81 9.68
C SER A 252 1.51 -1.63 10.67
N PRO A 253 1.27 -1.85 11.98
CA PRO A 253 1.28 -0.76 12.98
C PRO A 253 2.62 -0.01 13.03
N GLN A 254 3.73 -0.71 12.73
CA GLN A 254 5.06 -0.12 12.60
C GLN A 254 5.09 0.90 11.46
N ALA A 255 4.67 0.54 10.25
CA ALA A 255 4.64 1.46 9.12
C ALA A 255 3.65 2.63 9.34
N LEU A 256 2.50 2.39 9.96
CA LEU A 256 1.53 3.44 10.36
C LEU A 256 2.05 4.39 11.45
N SER A 257 3.07 3.99 12.22
CA SER A 257 3.77 4.88 13.16
C SER A 257 4.77 5.79 12.44
N LEU A 258 5.42 5.28 11.39
CA LEU A 258 6.50 5.94 10.65
C LEU A 258 6.04 6.81 9.48
N PHE A 259 4.93 6.47 8.82
CA PHE A 259 4.45 7.17 7.64
C PHE A 259 3.04 7.74 7.82
N LYS A 260 2.71 8.77 7.03
CA LYS A 260 1.35 9.32 6.90
C LYS A 260 1.09 9.69 5.44
N ILE A 261 -0.15 9.48 4.98
CA ILE A 261 -0.60 9.92 3.65
C ILE A 261 -1.48 11.17 3.77
N ASN A 262 -1.30 12.12 2.86
CA ASN A 262 -2.21 13.24 2.69
C ASN A 262 -3.43 12.77 1.89
N GLY A 263 -4.60 12.75 2.53
CA GLY A 263 -5.81 12.20 1.95
C GLY A 263 -6.42 12.95 0.77
N VAL A 264 -5.89 14.11 0.37
CA VAL A 264 -6.31 14.84 -0.83
C VAL A 264 -5.27 14.74 -1.94
N THR A 265 -3.98 14.81 -1.62
CA THR A 265 -2.92 14.86 -2.63
C THR A 265 -2.34 13.49 -2.99
N GLY A 266 -2.53 12.47 -2.15
CA GLY A 266 -1.89 11.15 -2.31
C GLY A 266 -0.40 11.13 -1.93
N VAL A 267 0.12 12.23 -1.37
CA VAL A 267 1.53 12.34 -0.96
C VAL A 267 1.76 11.60 0.36
N ILE A 268 2.69 10.66 0.35
CA ILE A 268 3.18 9.95 1.54
C ILE A 268 4.37 10.70 2.11
N THR A 269 4.35 10.95 3.42
CA THR A 269 5.39 11.69 4.14
C THR A 269 5.84 10.93 5.39
N VAL A 270 7.08 11.19 5.81
CA VAL A 270 7.65 10.71 7.06
C VAL A 270 6.94 11.36 8.26
N LYS A 271 6.57 10.55 9.25
CA LYS A 271 5.84 10.92 10.47
C LYS A 271 6.62 10.59 11.74
N GLY A 272 7.39 9.50 11.74
CA GLY A 272 8.25 9.07 12.85
C GLY A 272 9.74 9.09 12.48
N LEU A 273 10.59 8.62 13.40
CA LEU A 273 12.01 8.43 13.14
C LEU A 273 12.20 7.09 12.43
N VAL A 274 12.70 7.14 11.19
CA VAL A 274 13.06 5.95 10.40
C VAL A 274 14.49 5.54 10.74
N ASP A 275 14.68 4.24 10.98
CA ASP A 275 15.83 3.60 11.61
C ASP A 275 15.90 2.18 11.06
N ARG A 276 16.96 1.86 10.32
CA ARG A 276 17.06 0.66 9.49
C ARG A 276 17.32 -0.59 10.35
N GLU A 277 18.02 -0.45 11.47
CA GLU A 277 18.26 -1.53 12.44
C GLU A 277 16.95 -2.04 13.06
N LYS A 278 15.89 -1.21 13.09
CA LYS A 278 14.52 -1.61 13.45
C LYS A 278 13.69 -2.13 12.27
N GLY A 279 14.04 -1.81 11.03
CA GLY A 279 13.35 -2.30 9.84
C GLY A 279 13.82 -1.66 8.54
N ASP A 280 14.27 -2.49 7.60
CA ASP A 280 14.79 -2.12 6.28
C ASP A 280 13.70 -2.05 5.18
N LEU A 281 12.53 -2.64 5.40
CA LEU A 281 11.45 -2.73 4.42
C LEU A 281 10.08 -2.50 5.04
N TYR A 282 9.33 -1.53 4.50
CA TYR A 282 7.96 -1.24 4.90
C TYR A 282 7.01 -1.39 3.72
N ILE A 283 5.95 -2.18 3.92
CA ILE A 283 4.88 -2.39 2.93
C ILE A 283 3.62 -1.68 3.45
N LEU A 284 3.12 -0.73 2.67
CA LEU A 284 1.92 0.05 2.94
C LEU A 284 0.84 -0.34 1.91
N THR A 285 -0.37 -0.67 2.35
CA THR A 285 -1.51 -0.78 1.45
C THR A 285 -2.25 0.54 1.44
N VAL A 286 -2.40 1.16 0.26
CA VAL A 286 -3.08 2.46 0.09
C VAL A 286 -4.39 2.24 -0.64
N VAL A 287 -5.48 2.76 -0.09
CA VAL A 287 -6.82 2.72 -0.66
C VAL A 287 -7.16 4.09 -1.26
N ALA A 288 -7.70 4.10 -2.46
CA ALA A 288 -8.30 5.27 -3.10
C ALA A 288 -9.84 5.12 -3.13
N ASP A 289 -10.52 6.21 -2.78
CA ASP A 289 -11.95 6.21 -2.44
C ASP A 289 -12.58 7.54 -2.87
N ASP A 290 -13.49 7.50 -3.84
CA ASP A 290 -14.20 8.68 -4.38
C ASP A 290 -15.62 8.87 -3.82
N GLY A 291 -15.98 8.07 -2.80
CA GLY A 291 -17.33 8.01 -2.22
C GLY A 291 -18.23 6.93 -2.81
N GLY A 292 -17.80 6.22 -3.86
CA GLY A 292 -18.51 5.08 -4.43
C GLY A 292 -18.39 3.78 -3.61
N PRO A 293 -19.12 2.72 -3.98
CA PRO A 293 -19.03 1.40 -3.36
C PRO A 293 -17.81 0.59 -3.84
N LYS A 294 -17.18 0.98 -4.96
CA LYS A 294 -16.03 0.31 -5.59
C LYS A 294 -14.73 1.09 -5.32
N VAL A 295 -14.10 0.83 -4.18
CA VAL A 295 -12.74 1.32 -3.88
C VAL A 295 -11.67 0.47 -4.57
N ASP A 296 -10.49 1.05 -4.82
CA ASP A 296 -9.30 0.35 -5.30
C ASP A 296 -8.15 0.47 -4.30
N SER A 297 -7.21 -0.48 -4.34
CA SER A 297 -6.09 -0.58 -3.42
C SER A 297 -4.79 -0.95 -4.13
N THR A 298 -3.72 -0.20 -3.85
CA THR A 298 -2.37 -0.46 -4.35
C THR A 298 -1.40 -0.74 -3.20
N VAL A 299 -0.28 -1.39 -3.52
CA VAL A 299 0.81 -1.65 -2.57
C VAL A 299 1.95 -0.66 -2.84
N VAL A 300 2.42 -0.03 -1.76
CA VAL A 300 3.59 0.84 -1.75
C VAL A 300 4.68 0.18 -0.93
N THR A 301 5.82 -0.10 -1.56
CA THR A 301 7.01 -0.68 -0.92
C THR A 301 8.03 0.43 -0.68
N ILE A 302 8.47 0.60 0.56
CA ILE A 302 9.49 1.56 0.96
C ILE A 302 10.71 0.78 1.47
N THR A 303 11.82 0.88 0.76
CA THR A 303 13.13 0.35 1.20
C THR A 303 13.90 1.46 1.91
N VAL A 304 14.44 1.13 3.09
CA VAL A 304 15.31 2.02 3.86
C VAL A 304 16.76 1.65 3.59
N LEU A 305 17.55 2.65 3.19
CA LEU A 305 18.99 2.56 3.01
C LEU A 305 19.71 2.96 4.30
N ASP A 306 20.86 2.32 4.45
CA ASP A 306 21.77 2.41 5.58
C ASP A 306 22.61 3.70 5.58
N GLU A 307 22.75 4.32 6.75
CA GLU A 307 23.72 5.38 7.04
C GLU A 307 24.72 4.87 8.09
N ASN A 308 25.97 5.35 8.12
CA ASN A 308 26.96 4.93 9.12
C ASN A 308 26.66 5.63 10.47
N ASP A 309 25.72 5.04 11.21
CA ASP A 309 24.89 5.62 12.25
C ASP A 309 25.22 5.04 13.63
N ASN A 310 25.70 3.78 13.69
CA ASN A 310 26.16 3.12 14.91
C ASN A 310 27.69 3.15 15.02
N SER A 311 28.30 2.22 15.75
CA SER A 311 29.76 2.13 15.93
C SER A 311 30.09 0.75 16.50
N PRO A 312 31.30 0.19 16.24
CA PRO A 312 31.59 -1.17 16.68
C PRO A 312 31.52 -1.30 18.20
N GLN A 313 30.67 -2.20 18.70
CA GLN A 313 30.51 -2.48 20.12
C GLN A 313 31.23 -3.77 20.47
N PHE A 314 32.18 -3.69 21.40
CA PHE A 314 32.83 -4.88 21.95
C PHE A 314 31.84 -5.69 22.80
N ASP A 315 31.81 -7.00 22.57
CA ASP A 315 31.02 -7.94 23.34
C ASP A 315 31.64 -8.12 24.73
N ILE A 316 30.79 -8.30 25.75
CA ILE A 316 31.20 -8.54 27.14
C ILE A 316 32.02 -9.83 27.32
N THR A 317 31.95 -10.75 26.36
CA THR A 317 32.78 -11.97 26.30
C THR A 317 34.19 -11.75 25.77
N SER A 318 34.55 -10.52 25.37
CA SER A 318 35.91 -10.19 24.91
C SER A 318 36.94 -10.28 26.03
N ASP A 319 38.09 -10.91 25.75
CA ASP A 319 39.20 -11.00 26.70
C ASP A 319 39.65 -9.60 27.14
N SER A 320 39.64 -9.37 28.46
CA SER A 320 40.08 -8.10 29.08
C SER A 320 41.40 -8.26 29.84
N ALA A 321 41.74 -9.49 30.23
CA ALA A 321 43.03 -9.84 30.81
C ALA A 321 43.39 -11.29 30.49
N VAL A 322 44.65 -11.54 30.12
CA VAL A 322 45.21 -12.87 29.89
C VAL A 322 46.61 -12.96 30.51
N SER A 323 47.06 -14.18 30.80
CA SER A 323 48.40 -14.45 31.31
C SER A 323 49.10 -15.46 30.42
N VAL A 324 50.36 -15.18 30.05
CA VAL A 324 51.10 -15.90 29.01
C VAL A 324 52.53 -16.11 29.50
N PRO A 325 53.10 -17.33 29.49
CA PRO A 325 54.50 -17.53 29.86
C PRO A 325 55.44 -16.91 28.83
N GLU A 326 56.64 -16.50 29.22
CA GLU A 326 57.57 -15.86 28.29
C GLU A 326 58.13 -16.80 27.22
N ASP A 327 58.25 -18.09 27.53
CA ASP A 327 58.60 -19.17 26.59
C ASP A 327 57.55 -19.43 25.49
N CYS A 328 56.45 -18.67 25.50
CA CYS A 328 55.33 -18.86 24.58
C CYS A 328 55.74 -18.65 23.12
N ALA A 329 55.67 -19.74 22.35
CA ALA A 329 56.06 -19.77 20.95
C ALA A 329 55.38 -18.68 20.10
N VAL A 330 56.19 -18.02 19.26
CA VAL A 330 55.74 -17.08 18.22
C VAL A 330 54.70 -17.75 17.31
N GLY A 331 53.63 -17.02 16.97
CA GLY A 331 52.47 -17.49 16.23
C GLY A 331 51.36 -18.11 17.09
N LYS A 332 51.52 -18.21 18.42
CA LYS A 332 50.46 -18.69 19.31
C LYS A 332 49.44 -17.58 19.61
N ARG A 333 48.16 -17.89 19.46
CA ARG A 333 47.05 -17.02 19.88
C ARG A 333 46.95 -16.97 21.40
N ILE A 334 46.84 -15.78 21.96
CA ILE A 334 46.81 -15.54 23.41
C ILE A 334 45.51 -14.91 23.92
N ALA A 335 44.75 -14.24 23.05
CA ALA A 335 43.48 -13.61 23.41
C ALA A 335 42.55 -13.52 22.19
N LEU A 336 41.25 -13.39 22.47
CA LEU A 336 40.17 -13.18 21.52
C LEU A 336 39.30 -12.01 21.98
N VAL A 337 39.13 -11.01 21.11
CA VAL A 337 38.13 -9.96 21.27
C VAL A 337 37.05 -10.11 20.21
N LEU A 338 35.84 -9.68 20.55
CA LEU A 338 34.66 -9.77 19.69
C LEU A 338 34.01 -8.39 19.65
N ALA A 339 33.74 -7.86 18.47
CA ALA A 339 32.96 -6.63 18.32
C ALA A 339 32.01 -6.72 17.14
N ARG A 340 30.86 -6.06 17.25
CA ARG A 340 29.80 -6.05 16.24
C ARG A 340 29.35 -4.64 15.98
N ASP A 341 29.04 -4.35 14.74
CA ASP A 341 28.36 -3.13 14.33
C ASP A 341 27.01 -3.54 13.70
N PRO A 342 25.87 -2.94 14.09
CA PRO A 342 24.56 -3.32 13.57
C PRO A 342 24.25 -2.76 12.18
N ASP A 343 25.05 -1.80 11.68
CA ASP A 343 24.89 -1.16 10.37
C ASP A 343 25.08 -2.19 9.23
N ALA A 344 24.63 -1.87 8.02
CA ALA A 344 24.65 -2.78 6.88
C ALA A 344 25.93 -2.65 6.03
N GLY A 345 26.13 -3.64 5.14
CA GLY A 345 27.14 -3.54 4.09
C GLY A 345 28.57 -3.33 4.61
N SER A 346 29.20 -2.21 4.26
CA SER A 346 30.53 -1.82 4.74
C SER A 346 30.52 -1.13 6.10
N ASN A 347 29.42 -0.46 6.44
CA ASN A 347 29.24 0.25 7.72
C ASN A 347 29.21 -0.77 8.87
N GLY A 348 28.60 -1.94 8.65
CA GLY A 348 28.65 -3.06 9.60
C GLY A 348 29.98 -3.82 9.72
N GLN A 349 31.00 -3.55 8.89
CA GLN A 349 32.19 -4.41 8.79
C GLN A 349 33.32 -3.98 9.72
N VAL A 350 33.46 -4.70 10.83
CA VAL A 350 34.48 -4.40 11.85
C VAL A 350 35.85 -4.92 11.46
N THR A 351 36.86 -4.06 11.61
CA THR A 351 38.29 -4.36 11.52
C THR A 351 39.00 -3.99 12.84
N PHE A 352 39.97 -4.80 13.25
CA PHE A 352 40.70 -4.63 14.51
C PHE A 352 42.15 -4.20 14.29
N SER A 353 42.65 -3.32 15.16
CA SER A 353 44.05 -2.87 15.16
C SER A 353 44.59 -2.60 16.57
N LEU A 354 45.90 -2.78 16.76
CA LEU A 354 46.60 -2.42 18.02
C LEU A 354 47.10 -0.98 17.91
N ILE A 355 46.42 -0.04 18.58
CA ILE A 355 46.72 1.40 18.44
C ILE A 355 47.69 1.95 19.50
N SER A 356 47.84 1.28 20.65
CA SER A 356 48.88 1.64 21.64
C SER A 356 49.18 0.49 22.62
N GLY A 357 50.32 0.58 23.32
CA GLY A 357 50.70 -0.35 24.39
C GLY A 357 51.48 -1.59 23.97
N ASN A 358 51.55 -1.85 22.66
CA ASN A 358 52.34 -2.95 22.07
C ASN A 358 53.82 -2.56 21.93
N ILE A 359 54.51 -2.39 23.07
CA ILE A 359 55.94 -2.04 23.12
C ILE A 359 56.75 -3.13 22.39
N GLY A 360 57.74 -2.72 21.59
CA GLY A 360 58.57 -3.63 20.80
C GLY A 360 57.85 -4.31 19.61
N HIS A 361 56.54 -4.10 19.43
CA HIS A 361 55.71 -4.84 18.47
C HIS A 361 55.81 -6.36 18.68
N VAL A 362 55.62 -6.81 19.92
CA VAL A 362 55.70 -8.24 20.29
C VAL A 362 54.39 -8.99 20.11
N PHE A 363 53.27 -8.28 19.94
CA PHE A 363 51.98 -8.85 19.56
C PHE A 363 51.50 -8.37 18.19
N GLU A 364 50.64 -9.14 17.56
CA GLU A 364 49.86 -8.75 16.38
C GLU A 364 48.37 -9.08 16.58
N ILE A 365 47.49 -8.48 15.78
CA ILE A 365 46.05 -8.76 15.80
C ILE A 365 45.55 -8.98 14.39
N HIS A 366 44.76 -10.04 14.19
CA HIS A 366 44.12 -10.36 12.92
C HIS A 366 42.61 -10.27 13.04
N THR A 367 41.97 -9.73 12.00
CA THR A 367 40.50 -9.67 11.89
C THR A 367 40.00 -10.92 11.18
N THR A 368 39.16 -11.69 11.85
CA THR A 368 38.53 -12.91 11.33
C THR A 368 37.01 -12.71 11.23
N ASN A 369 36.45 -12.99 10.05
CA ASN A 369 35.02 -12.87 9.72
C ASN A 369 34.37 -11.50 10.02
N ASN A 370 35.15 -10.41 10.04
CA ASN A 370 34.69 -9.05 10.33
C ASN A 370 33.98 -8.90 11.70
N THR A 371 34.32 -9.76 12.66
CA THR A 371 33.72 -9.77 14.01
C THR A 371 34.73 -10.11 15.11
N TYR A 372 35.69 -10.99 14.82
CA TYR A 372 36.67 -11.48 15.79
C TYR A 372 38.03 -10.79 15.57
N GLY A 373 38.62 -10.30 16.67
CA GLY A 373 40.02 -9.87 16.73
C GLY A 373 40.84 -10.91 17.47
N GLU A 374 41.68 -11.66 16.75
CA GLU A 374 42.56 -12.69 17.32
C GLU A 374 43.95 -12.11 17.58
N VAL A 375 44.42 -12.15 18.84
CA VAL A 375 45.71 -11.59 19.24
C VAL A 375 46.77 -12.70 19.34
N PHE A 376 47.90 -12.52 18.66
CA PHE A 376 48.98 -13.50 18.56
C PHE A 376 50.31 -12.94 19.08
N VAL A 377 51.19 -13.82 19.55
CA VAL A 377 52.60 -13.52 19.84
C VAL A 377 53.35 -13.38 18.50
N ALA A 378 53.84 -12.18 18.20
CA ALA A 378 54.58 -11.87 16.97
C ALA A 378 56.11 -11.96 17.14
N LYS A 379 56.61 -11.85 18.37
CA LYS A 379 58.04 -11.96 18.74
C LYS A 379 58.20 -12.66 20.09
N PRO A 380 59.39 -13.21 20.41
CA PRO A 380 59.67 -13.74 21.74
C PRO A 380 59.34 -12.72 22.84
N LEU A 381 58.87 -13.23 23.97
CA LEU A 381 58.55 -12.48 25.17
C LEU A 381 59.72 -12.65 26.16
N ASP A 382 59.85 -11.69 27.08
CA ASP A 382 60.95 -11.57 28.04
C ASP A 382 60.37 -10.78 29.23
N ARG A 383 60.21 -11.43 30.37
CA ARG A 383 59.57 -10.88 31.58
C ARG A 383 60.53 -9.99 32.35
N GLU A 384 61.82 -10.29 32.33
CA GLU A 384 62.90 -9.48 32.94
C GLU A 384 63.03 -8.12 32.24
N LEU A 385 62.61 -8.02 30.98
CA LEU A 385 62.47 -6.80 30.20
C LEU A 385 61.12 -6.11 30.42
N LEU A 386 60.00 -6.83 30.32
CA LEU A 386 58.66 -6.27 30.53
C LEU A 386 57.60 -7.31 30.94
N ASP A 387 57.28 -7.31 32.23
CA ASP A 387 56.31 -8.21 32.88
C ASP A 387 54.84 -8.04 32.46
N ARG A 388 54.46 -6.91 31.86
CA ARG A 388 53.05 -6.61 31.55
C ARG A 388 52.84 -5.60 30.43
N TYR A 389 51.93 -5.94 29.54
CA TYR A 389 51.45 -5.09 28.45
C TYR A 389 50.00 -4.67 28.70
N THR A 390 49.68 -3.40 28.40
CA THR A 390 48.30 -2.89 28.40
C THR A 390 47.97 -2.45 26.98
N LEU A 391 47.45 -3.39 26.20
CA LEU A 391 47.14 -3.20 24.79
C LEU A 391 45.82 -2.45 24.64
N ARG A 392 45.82 -1.38 23.84
CA ARG A 392 44.60 -0.71 23.39
C ARG A 392 44.27 -1.22 21.98
N ILE A 393 43.19 -1.98 21.89
CA ILE A 393 42.67 -2.54 20.65
C ILE A 393 41.57 -1.59 20.16
N GLN A 394 41.66 -1.13 18.92
CA GLN A 394 40.60 -0.38 18.26
C GLN A 394 39.83 -1.29 17.32
N ALA A 395 38.51 -1.31 17.47
CA ALA A 395 37.57 -1.75 16.46
C ALA A 395 37.17 -0.53 15.60
N SER A 396 37.22 -0.66 14.28
CA SER A 396 36.80 0.35 13.31
C SER A 396 35.86 -0.30 12.31
N ASP A 397 34.76 0.36 11.97
CA ASP A 397 34.00 0.00 10.77
C ASP A 397 34.80 0.34 9.49
N ASN A 398 34.22 -0.02 8.34
CA ASN A 398 34.68 0.36 7.01
C ASN A 398 33.79 1.44 6.35
N GLY A 399 33.05 2.21 7.15
CA GLY A 399 32.22 3.32 6.70
C GLY A 399 33.03 4.56 6.30
N VAL A 400 32.35 5.58 5.74
CA VAL A 400 32.97 6.82 5.28
C VAL A 400 32.17 8.04 5.75
N PRO A 401 32.60 8.77 6.81
CA PRO A 401 33.78 8.53 7.63
C PRO A 401 33.64 7.28 8.52
N PRO A 402 34.75 6.60 8.84
CA PRO A 402 34.70 5.41 9.67
C PRO A 402 34.52 5.75 11.15
N ARG A 403 33.70 4.99 11.86
CA ARG A 403 33.49 5.10 13.30
C ARG A 403 34.15 3.93 14.03
N LYS A 404 34.45 4.19 15.30
CA LYS A 404 35.52 3.52 16.04
C LYS A 404 35.19 3.42 17.51
N ASN A 405 35.65 2.35 18.12
CA ASN A 405 35.58 2.12 19.56
C ASN A 405 36.83 1.38 20.03
N ASP A 406 37.17 1.51 21.31
CA ASP A 406 38.41 0.96 21.86
C ASP A 406 38.16 0.03 23.05
N HIS A 407 38.97 -1.03 23.14
CA HIS A 407 38.99 -2.00 24.24
C HIS A 407 40.39 -2.12 24.83
N ILE A 408 40.49 -2.49 26.11
CA ILE A 408 41.77 -2.63 26.83
C ILE A 408 41.99 -4.09 27.20
N LEU A 409 43.03 -4.68 26.63
CA LEU A 409 43.51 -6.03 26.96
C LEU A 409 44.80 -5.94 27.78
N ARG A 410 44.78 -6.49 29.00
CA ARG A 410 45.97 -6.61 29.86
C ARG A 410 46.62 -7.98 29.65
N VAL A 411 47.86 -8.00 29.17
CA VAL A 411 48.63 -9.24 29.03
C VAL A 411 49.70 -9.24 30.12
N ASN A 412 49.61 -10.19 31.05
CA ASN A 412 50.65 -10.42 32.06
C ASN A 412 51.59 -11.51 31.56
N ILE A 413 52.90 -11.27 31.64
CA ILE A 413 53.91 -12.27 31.32
C ILE A 413 54.18 -13.10 32.58
N LEU A 414 54.15 -14.42 32.44
CA LEU A 414 54.44 -15.36 33.50
C LEU A 414 55.89 -15.84 33.38
N ASP A 415 56.53 -15.91 34.54
CA ASP A 415 57.92 -16.30 34.76
C ASP A 415 58.19 -17.75 34.38
N VAL A 416 59.30 -17.98 33.67
CA VAL A 416 59.86 -19.29 33.30
C VAL A 416 61.33 -19.31 33.72
N ASN A 417 61.81 -20.43 34.28
CA ASN A 417 63.18 -20.55 34.77
C ASN A 417 64.19 -20.59 33.60
N ASP A 418 64.64 -19.43 33.15
CA ASP A 418 65.49 -19.27 31.95
C ASP A 418 66.79 -18.48 32.23
N ASN A 419 66.85 -17.73 33.32
CA ASN A 419 68.09 -17.10 33.80
C ASN A 419 68.76 -18.02 34.84
N PRO A 420 70.04 -18.44 34.64
CA PRO A 420 70.78 -19.15 35.66
C PRO A 420 71.31 -18.19 36.74
N PRO A 421 71.44 -18.65 38.01
CA PRO A 421 71.97 -17.82 39.10
C PRO A 421 73.34 -17.22 38.77
N VAL A 422 73.54 -15.92 39.02
CA VAL A 422 74.81 -15.23 38.70
C VAL A 422 75.55 -14.86 39.99
N ILE A 423 76.75 -15.42 40.18
CA ILE A 423 77.64 -15.09 41.32
C ILE A 423 78.30 -13.72 41.06
N GLU A 424 78.03 -12.74 41.93
CA GLU A 424 78.35 -11.32 41.71
C GLU A 424 79.85 -11.03 41.55
N ASN A 425 80.69 -11.67 42.37
CA ASN A 425 82.13 -11.41 42.37
C ASN A 425 82.81 -12.03 41.14
N LEU A 426 82.87 -11.28 40.04
CA LEU A 426 83.40 -11.70 38.74
C LEU A 426 84.85 -12.22 38.79
N PHE A 427 85.72 -11.62 39.59
CA PHE A 427 87.15 -11.95 39.65
C PHE A 427 87.48 -13.20 40.47
N GLY A 428 86.47 -13.79 41.11
CA GLY A 428 86.67 -14.85 42.10
C GLY A 428 87.10 -14.27 43.44
N TYR A 429 87.11 -15.13 44.45
CA TYR A 429 87.50 -14.75 45.79
C TYR A 429 88.91 -15.28 46.05
N ASN A 430 89.74 -14.47 46.71
CA ASN A 430 91.09 -14.81 47.16
C ASN A 430 91.17 -14.45 48.65
N ILE A 431 91.14 -15.45 49.53
CA ILE A 431 90.91 -15.26 50.97
C ILE A 431 91.95 -16.03 51.78
N SER A 432 92.81 -15.32 52.50
CA SER A 432 93.71 -15.94 53.48
C SER A 432 92.97 -16.27 54.78
N VAL A 433 92.95 -17.55 55.18
CA VAL A 433 92.46 -18.01 56.49
C VAL A 433 93.65 -18.39 57.37
N ASN A 434 93.63 -18.04 58.65
CA ASN A 434 94.68 -18.45 59.58
C ASN A 434 94.43 -19.90 60.05
N GLU A 435 95.45 -20.75 60.02
CA GLU A 435 95.36 -22.17 60.44
C GLU A 435 94.88 -22.34 61.90
N ASN A 436 95.13 -21.36 62.77
CA ASN A 436 94.75 -21.40 64.19
C ASN A 436 93.35 -20.82 64.46
N VAL A 437 92.50 -20.61 63.45
CA VAL A 437 91.12 -20.12 63.69
C VAL A 437 90.26 -21.16 64.39
N GLY A 438 89.41 -20.67 65.30
CA GLY A 438 88.40 -21.51 65.95
C GLY A 438 87.36 -22.03 64.93
N GLY A 439 86.83 -23.23 65.20
CA GLY A 439 85.71 -23.75 64.43
C GLY A 439 84.49 -22.84 64.52
N GLY A 440 83.89 -22.53 63.37
CA GLY A 440 82.81 -21.56 63.25
C GLY A 440 83.23 -20.21 62.67
N THR A 441 84.52 -19.98 62.43
CA THR A 441 85.01 -18.71 61.88
C THR A 441 84.53 -18.52 60.44
N SER A 442 83.87 -17.39 60.18
CA SER A 442 83.44 -16.96 58.85
C SER A 442 84.65 -16.69 57.95
N VAL A 443 84.63 -17.24 56.74
CA VAL A 443 85.71 -17.11 55.74
C VAL A 443 85.28 -16.13 54.65
N VAL A 444 84.10 -16.37 54.07
CA VAL A 444 83.53 -15.55 52.99
C VAL A 444 82.04 -15.82 52.87
N GLN A 445 81.27 -14.81 52.48
CA GLN A 445 79.92 -14.99 51.98
C GLN A 445 79.93 -14.96 50.45
N VAL A 446 79.49 -16.04 49.82
CA VAL A 446 79.23 -16.05 48.37
C VAL A 446 77.87 -15.39 48.15
N GLN A 447 77.84 -14.40 47.28
CA GLN A 447 76.61 -13.69 46.91
C GLN A 447 76.32 -13.95 45.44
N ALA A 448 75.08 -14.30 45.16
CA ALA A 448 74.55 -14.51 43.83
C ALA A 448 73.15 -13.92 43.72
N THR A 449 72.78 -13.56 42.49
CA THR A 449 71.48 -13.01 42.14
C THR A 449 70.88 -13.83 41.02
N ASP A 450 69.58 -14.09 41.11
CA ASP A 450 68.79 -14.48 39.94
C ASP A 450 68.02 -13.28 39.37
N ARG A 451 67.58 -13.38 38.12
CA ARG A 451 66.72 -12.37 37.47
C ARG A 451 65.25 -12.76 37.46
N ASP A 452 64.96 -14.05 37.56
CA ASP A 452 63.61 -14.63 37.56
C ASP A 452 62.86 -14.25 38.87
N ILE A 453 61.64 -14.76 39.09
CA ILE A 453 60.87 -14.48 40.32
C ILE A 453 60.29 -15.72 40.99
N GLY A 454 59.95 -15.59 42.28
CA GLY A 454 59.39 -16.71 43.05
C GLY A 454 60.42 -17.82 43.23
N LEU A 455 60.02 -19.08 43.05
CA LEU A 455 60.90 -20.25 43.26
C LEU A 455 62.11 -20.27 42.31
N ASN A 456 61.94 -19.79 41.09
CA ASN A 456 62.99 -19.64 40.08
C ASN A 456 64.11 -18.70 40.56
N SER A 457 63.81 -17.78 41.48
CA SER A 457 64.79 -16.88 42.11
C SER A 457 65.32 -17.33 43.48
N VAL A 458 64.88 -18.48 44.02
CA VAL A 458 65.30 -18.97 45.35
C VAL A 458 66.61 -19.73 45.21
N LEU A 459 67.68 -19.18 45.79
CA LEU A 459 69.04 -19.71 45.61
C LEU A 459 69.46 -20.66 46.73
N SER A 460 70.03 -21.81 46.35
CA SER A 460 70.68 -22.78 47.22
C SER A 460 72.18 -22.91 46.94
N TYR A 461 72.98 -22.82 47.99
CA TYR A 461 74.45 -22.74 47.91
C TYR A 461 75.15 -24.03 48.39
N TYR A 462 76.16 -24.51 47.65
CA TYR A 462 76.90 -25.74 47.97
C TYR A 462 78.40 -25.64 47.65
N ILE A 463 79.23 -26.27 48.49
CA ILE A 463 80.60 -26.64 48.12
C ILE A 463 80.55 -28.02 47.45
N THR A 464 81.06 -28.10 46.22
CA THR A 464 80.95 -29.30 45.37
C THR A 464 82.28 -29.99 45.06
N GLN A 465 83.42 -29.29 45.19
CA GLN A 465 84.78 -29.85 45.06
C GLN A 465 85.78 -29.05 45.92
N GLY A 466 86.96 -29.62 46.21
CA GLY A 466 88.08 -28.95 46.88
C GLY A 466 88.00 -28.88 48.40
N ASN A 467 87.10 -29.67 49.00
CA ASN A 467 86.80 -29.73 50.44
C ASN A 467 86.74 -31.20 50.91
N GLU A 468 87.62 -32.04 50.36
CA GLU A 468 87.61 -33.50 50.56
C GLU A 468 87.94 -33.92 52.01
N ASP A 469 88.68 -33.09 52.73
CA ASP A 469 88.95 -33.22 54.17
C ASP A 469 87.80 -32.72 55.06
N LEU A 470 86.77 -32.11 54.45
CA LEU A 470 85.64 -31.46 55.09
C LEU A 470 86.06 -30.34 56.07
N THR A 471 87.10 -29.57 55.77
CA THR A 471 87.55 -28.44 56.61
C THR A 471 86.55 -27.27 56.62
N PHE A 472 85.80 -27.06 55.54
CA PHE A 472 84.80 -26.00 55.43
C PHE A 472 83.37 -26.53 55.45
N ARG A 473 82.43 -25.70 55.90
CA ARG A 473 80.98 -25.85 55.67
C ARG A 473 80.47 -24.62 54.93
N MET A 474 79.34 -24.76 54.22
CA MET A 474 78.62 -23.65 53.62
C MET A 474 77.17 -23.67 54.12
N ASP A 475 76.62 -22.50 54.44
CA ASP A 475 75.19 -22.34 54.69
C ASP A 475 74.42 -22.32 53.36
N ARG A 476 73.38 -23.18 53.25
CA ARG A 476 72.62 -23.38 52.01
C ARG A 476 71.81 -22.13 51.61
N ILE A 477 71.46 -21.25 52.55
CA ILE A 477 70.59 -20.09 52.33
C ILE A 477 71.40 -18.80 52.26
N THR A 478 72.35 -18.59 53.19
CA THR A 478 73.09 -17.32 53.27
C THR A 478 74.33 -17.28 52.39
N GLY A 479 74.79 -18.43 51.88
CA GLY A 479 76.02 -18.54 51.11
C GLY A 479 77.31 -18.37 51.94
N GLU A 480 77.21 -18.33 53.28
CA GLU A 480 78.37 -18.19 54.17
C GLU A 480 79.20 -19.48 54.21
N ILE A 481 80.50 -19.36 53.90
CA ILE A 481 81.51 -20.40 54.11
C ILE A 481 82.21 -20.13 55.43
N ALA A 482 82.30 -21.16 56.28
CA ALA A 482 82.94 -21.09 57.60
C ALA A 482 83.73 -22.36 57.93
N THR A 483 84.76 -22.24 58.76
CA THR A 483 85.57 -23.39 59.21
C THR A 483 84.76 -24.35 60.09
N ARG A 484 84.96 -25.66 59.93
CA ARG A 484 84.40 -26.68 60.83
C ARG A 484 85.22 -26.78 62.13
N PRO A 485 84.80 -27.58 63.13
CA PRO A 485 85.52 -27.71 64.41
C PRO A 485 86.95 -28.23 64.31
N SER A 486 87.29 -28.94 63.23
CA SER A 486 88.68 -29.22 62.86
C SER A 486 89.23 -28.00 62.12
N PRO A 487 90.25 -27.31 62.65
CA PRO A 487 90.82 -26.15 61.98
C PRO A 487 91.56 -26.53 60.69
N PRO A 488 91.74 -25.60 59.73
CA PRO A 488 92.64 -25.79 58.60
C PRO A 488 94.07 -26.02 59.10
N ASP A 489 94.79 -26.97 58.50
CA ASP A 489 96.16 -27.33 58.88
C ASP A 489 97.06 -27.12 57.66
N ARG A 490 97.92 -26.09 57.70
CA ARG A 490 98.75 -25.70 56.55
C ARG A 490 99.82 -26.73 56.21
N GLU A 491 100.39 -27.40 57.21
CA GLU A 491 101.34 -28.49 56.99
C GLU A 491 100.69 -29.69 56.29
N ARG A 492 99.37 -29.83 56.41
CA ARG A 492 98.59 -30.86 55.71
C ARG A 492 98.07 -30.41 54.34
N GLN A 493 97.61 -29.17 54.21
CA GLN A 493 97.08 -28.61 52.97
C GLN A 493 97.28 -27.08 52.94
N GLU A 494 98.25 -26.60 52.14
CA GLU A 494 98.61 -25.17 52.10
C GLU A 494 97.56 -24.30 51.37
N PHE A 495 96.82 -24.86 50.41
CA PHE A 495 95.86 -24.14 49.58
C PHE A 495 94.57 -24.93 49.37
N TYR A 496 93.42 -24.25 49.42
CA TYR A 496 92.14 -24.86 49.06
C TYR A 496 91.57 -24.25 47.79
N ARG A 497 90.98 -25.12 46.95
CA ARG A 497 90.39 -24.74 45.66
C ARG A 497 88.92 -25.12 45.62
N LEU A 498 88.14 -24.45 46.47
CA LEU A 498 86.72 -24.73 46.66
C LEU A 498 85.94 -24.41 45.38
N VAL A 499 85.21 -25.38 44.84
CA VAL A 499 84.23 -25.13 43.76
C VAL A 499 82.85 -25.01 44.37
N VAL A 500 82.33 -23.79 44.41
CA VAL A 500 80.97 -23.51 44.84
C VAL A 500 80.02 -23.65 43.65
N THR A 501 78.87 -24.27 43.89
CA THR A 501 77.73 -24.26 42.98
C THR A 501 76.58 -23.51 43.67
N VAL A 502 75.92 -22.63 42.91
CA VAL A 502 74.64 -22.02 43.28
C VAL A 502 73.62 -22.53 42.28
N GLU A 503 72.50 -23.06 42.78
CA GLU A 503 71.35 -23.51 41.98
C GLU A 503 70.09 -22.78 42.42
N ASP A 504 69.14 -22.61 41.51
CA ASP A 504 67.78 -22.17 41.84
C ASP A 504 66.88 -23.34 42.33
N GLU A 505 65.67 -23.03 42.79
CA GLU A 505 64.61 -24.01 43.07
C GLU A 505 63.55 -24.08 41.95
N GLY A 506 63.91 -23.69 40.73
CA GLY A 506 63.08 -23.75 39.52
C GLY A 506 62.95 -25.15 38.92
N ASN A 507 62.19 -25.27 37.83
CA ASN A 507 62.00 -26.54 37.11
C ASN A 507 61.90 -26.35 35.59
N PRO A 508 62.93 -26.73 34.79
CA PRO A 508 64.18 -27.35 35.22
C PRO A 508 65.03 -26.38 36.04
N SER A 509 65.73 -26.87 37.07
CA SER A 509 66.63 -26.00 37.84
C SER A 509 67.92 -25.70 37.05
N LEU A 510 68.37 -24.46 37.15
CA LEU A 510 69.61 -23.97 36.55
C LEU A 510 70.66 -23.75 37.66
N SER A 511 71.93 -23.72 37.26
CA SER A 511 73.02 -23.56 38.22
C SER A 511 74.29 -22.98 37.61
N THR A 512 74.99 -22.19 38.42
CA THR A 512 76.31 -21.62 38.12
C THR A 512 77.35 -22.15 39.08
N ARG A 513 78.56 -22.41 38.56
CA ARG A 513 79.68 -22.97 39.31
C ARG A 513 80.87 -22.03 39.26
N LYS A 514 81.54 -21.82 40.40
CA LYS A 514 82.72 -20.95 40.47
C LYS A 514 83.79 -21.49 41.40
N CYS A 515 85.03 -21.37 40.94
CA CYS A 515 86.22 -21.64 41.73
C CYS A 515 86.50 -20.45 42.66
N LEU A 516 86.56 -20.71 43.96
CA LEU A 516 87.16 -19.85 44.96
C LEU A 516 88.64 -20.24 45.12
N TRP A 517 89.47 -19.27 45.48
CA TRP A 517 90.86 -19.49 45.87
C TRP A 517 91.02 -19.06 47.33
N SER A 518 91.72 -19.87 48.12
CA SER A 518 92.17 -19.53 49.48
C SER A 518 93.58 -20.08 49.69
#